data_AF-A0A6P5BPJ0-F1
#
_entry.id   AF-A0A6P5BPJ0-F1
#
_cell.length_a   1.000
_cell.length_b   1.000
_cell.length_c   1.000
_cell.angle_alpha   90.00
_cell.angle_beta   90.00
_cell.angle_gamma   90.00
#
_symmetry.space_group_name_H-M   'P 1'
#
loop_
_entity.id
_entity.type
_entity.pdbx_description
1 polymer ?
#
loop_
_entity_poly.entity_id
_entity_poly.type
_entity_poly.pdbx_seq_one_letter_code
_entity_poly.pdbx_strand_id
1 'polypeptide(L)'
;MPFYNSEEERQHGLQQLQQRQKHLIELCYTVAQKYIFEGKHEDAVPAALHSLRFRMNVHGLSSVELVPAYLLLAEASLGLGRVVQAEEYLSQAQWTVLKSTECSYAIHSLLHRNLGLLYMAKENYEEARYHLANDIYFASCAFGTEHIRASGGYFHLANIFNGLKKLDLADTLYTKVSEIWNKYLNDHYQVLSQARIQQIDLLGKRFETDTGLDEAQEAEAIQILTSILNIRESTSNKAPQKTIFVLKILFMLYFLMMNSSKAEEYALRALHLAKKQKLSVQEQNTIQDLLNLISVEEAQPIT
;
A
#
# COMPACT_ATOMS: atom_id res chain seq x y z
N MET A 1 12.30 0.31 -40.10
CA MET A 1 11.13 -0.52 -39.78
C MET A 1 11.46 -1.96 -40.13
N PRO A 2 11.14 -2.96 -39.28
CA PRO A 2 11.23 -4.36 -39.69
C PRO A 2 10.31 -4.60 -40.91
N PHE A 3 10.84 -5.28 -41.93
CA PHE A 3 10.15 -5.57 -43.18
C PHE A 3 9.46 -6.94 -43.03
N TYR A 4 8.14 -6.98 -43.06
CA TYR A 4 7.34 -8.20 -42.91
C TYR A 4 6.83 -8.63 -44.29
N ASN A 5 7.16 -9.87 -44.70
CA ASN A 5 6.93 -10.36 -46.06
C ASN A 5 5.54 -10.98 -46.24
N SER A 6 4.92 -11.52 -45.18
CA SER A 6 3.57 -12.09 -45.22
C SER A 6 2.57 -11.35 -44.31
N GLU A 7 1.27 -11.53 -44.57
CA GLU A 7 0.21 -10.99 -43.71
C GLU A 7 0.25 -11.61 -42.30
N GLU A 8 0.56 -12.90 -42.20
CA GLU A 8 0.73 -13.61 -40.94
C GLU A 8 1.91 -13.05 -40.13
N GLU A 9 3.04 -12.74 -40.76
CA GLU A 9 4.19 -12.11 -40.11
C GLU A 9 3.84 -10.70 -39.59
N ARG A 10 3.04 -9.93 -40.34
CA ARG A 10 2.54 -8.62 -39.90
C ARG A 10 1.63 -8.75 -38.68
N GLN A 11 0.67 -9.67 -38.71
CA GLN A 11 -0.26 -9.89 -37.59
C GLN A 11 0.48 -10.37 -36.34
N HIS A 12 1.39 -11.32 -36.49
CA HIS A 12 2.23 -11.81 -35.41
C HIS A 12 3.14 -10.70 -34.83
N GLY A 13 3.75 -9.87 -35.69
CA GLY A 13 4.52 -8.70 -35.25
C GLY A 13 3.71 -7.69 -34.46
N LEU A 14 2.46 -7.41 -34.88
CA LEU A 14 1.53 -6.54 -34.17
C LEU A 14 1.14 -7.12 -32.80
N GLN A 15 0.85 -8.42 -32.72
CA GLN A 15 0.54 -9.09 -31.46
C GLN A 15 1.72 -9.01 -30.48
N GLN A 16 2.94 -9.30 -30.94
CA GLN A 16 4.15 -9.16 -30.11
C GLN A 16 4.36 -7.72 -29.64
N LEU A 17 4.13 -6.73 -30.50
CA LEU A 17 4.22 -5.32 -30.13
C LEU A 17 3.22 -4.96 -29.04
N GLN A 18 1.96 -5.37 -29.19
CA GLN A 18 0.92 -5.15 -28.19
C GLN A 18 1.26 -5.82 -26.86
N GLN A 19 1.76 -7.05 -26.87
CA GLN A 19 2.15 -7.76 -25.66
C GLN A 19 3.31 -7.05 -24.93
N ARG A 20 4.32 -6.59 -25.68
CA ARG A 20 5.43 -5.80 -25.12
C ARG A 20 4.92 -4.48 -24.53
N GLN A 21 4.00 -3.80 -25.21
CA GLN A 21 3.41 -2.56 -24.70
C GLN A 21 2.62 -2.82 -23.40
N LYS A 22 1.84 -3.91 -23.32
CA LYS A 22 1.16 -4.30 -22.06
C LYS A 22 2.15 -4.55 -20.93
N HIS A 23 3.26 -5.24 -21.20
CA HIS A 23 4.30 -5.44 -20.19
C HIS A 23 4.94 -4.11 -19.74
N LEU A 24 5.20 -3.20 -20.68
CA LEU A 24 5.73 -1.87 -20.39
C LEU A 24 4.73 -1.00 -19.60
N ILE A 25 3.43 -1.16 -19.82
CA ILE A 25 2.39 -0.48 -19.04
C ILE A 25 2.53 -0.85 -17.56
N GLU A 26 2.59 -2.15 -17.26
CA GLU A 26 2.70 -2.67 -15.89
C GLU A 26 4.03 -2.28 -15.25
N LEU A 27 5.15 -2.43 -15.97
CA LEU A 27 6.46 -2.02 -15.47
C LEU A 27 6.53 -0.53 -15.15
N CYS A 28 6.07 0.34 -16.05
CA CYS A 28 6.07 1.77 -15.81
C CYS A 28 5.12 2.17 -14.66
N TYR A 29 4.01 1.46 -14.52
CA TYR A 29 3.05 1.67 -13.43
C TYR A 29 3.66 1.33 -12.06
N THR A 30 4.28 0.15 -11.92
CA THR A 30 4.90 -0.28 -10.65
C THR A 30 6.10 0.60 -10.27
N VAL A 31 6.94 0.98 -11.24
CA VAL A 31 8.06 1.90 -11.01
C VAL A 31 7.58 3.27 -10.54
N ALA A 32 6.53 3.81 -11.15
CA ALA A 32 5.96 5.09 -10.72
C ALA A 32 5.40 5.02 -9.30
N GLN A 33 4.65 3.96 -8.96
CA GLN A 33 4.14 3.75 -7.59
C GLN A 33 5.28 3.67 -6.58
N LYS A 34 6.31 2.88 -6.86
CA LYS A 34 7.49 2.77 -6.00
C LYS A 34 8.12 4.13 -5.72
N TYR A 35 8.35 4.94 -6.75
CA TYR A 35 8.93 6.27 -6.58
C TYR A 35 8.03 7.22 -5.78
N ILE A 36 6.70 7.13 -5.92
CA ILE A 36 5.77 7.90 -5.11
C ILE A 36 5.92 7.55 -3.63
N PHE A 37 5.94 6.26 -3.27
CA PHE A 37 6.06 5.84 -1.88
C PHE A 37 7.45 6.10 -1.27
N GLU A 38 8.50 6.10 -2.10
CA GLU A 38 9.85 6.53 -1.70
C GLU A 38 9.98 8.06 -1.55
N GLY A 39 8.93 8.84 -1.89
CA GLY A 39 8.95 10.31 -1.89
C GLY A 39 9.73 10.93 -3.06
N LYS A 40 10.17 10.11 -4.03
CA LYS A 40 10.88 10.53 -5.25
C LYS A 40 9.88 10.96 -6.33
N HIS A 41 9.09 11.99 -6.01
CA HIS A 41 7.99 12.41 -6.87
C HIS A 41 8.45 12.94 -8.24
N GLU A 42 9.65 13.52 -8.35
CA GLU A 42 10.23 13.93 -9.63
C GLU A 42 10.50 12.74 -10.55
N ASP A 43 11.03 11.64 -10.00
CA ASP A 43 11.35 10.41 -10.74
C ASP A 43 10.08 9.62 -11.11
N ALA A 44 9.00 9.76 -10.34
CA ALA A 44 7.71 9.12 -10.61
C ALA A 44 7.03 9.66 -11.89
N VAL A 45 7.16 10.95 -12.17
CA VAL A 45 6.50 11.61 -13.32
C VAL A 45 6.84 10.96 -14.67
N PRO A 46 8.12 10.77 -15.06
CA PRO A 46 8.43 10.15 -16.35
C PRO A 46 7.92 8.71 -16.46
N ALA A 47 7.97 7.93 -15.38
CA ALA A 47 7.43 6.57 -15.35
C ALA A 47 5.89 6.59 -15.56
N ALA A 48 5.17 7.46 -14.86
CA ALA A 48 3.72 7.60 -15.02
C ALA A 48 3.31 8.11 -16.41
N LEU A 49 4.07 9.07 -16.99
CA LEU A 49 3.86 9.55 -18.36
C LEU A 49 4.09 8.44 -19.40
N HIS A 50 5.10 7.59 -19.20
CA HIS A 50 5.31 6.44 -20.07
C HIS A 50 4.19 5.41 -19.96
N SER A 51 3.70 5.12 -18.73
CA SER A 51 2.54 4.25 -18.53
C SER A 51 1.32 4.81 -19.28
N LEU A 52 1.04 6.12 -19.16
CA LEU A 52 -0.05 6.78 -19.89
C LEU A 52 0.10 6.65 -21.41
N ARG A 53 1.30 6.92 -21.94
CA ARG A 53 1.58 6.82 -23.38
C ARG A 53 1.34 5.41 -23.91
N PHE A 54 1.80 4.38 -23.21
CA PHE A 54 1.58 3.00 -23.64
C PHE A 54 0.11 2.61 -23.51
N ARG A 55 -0.59 3.03 -22.45
CA ARG A 55 -2.04 2.82 -22.27
C ARG A 55 -2.84 3.45 -23.42
N MET A 56 -2.51 4.67 -23.83
CA MET A 56 -3.10 5.33 -25.01
C MET A 56 -2.90 4.52 -26.29
N ASN A 57 -1.70 3.97 -26.51
CA ASN A 57 -1.39 3.18 -27.71
C ASN A 57 -2.12 1.84 -27.75
N VAL A 58 -2.28 1.17 -26.61
CA VAL A 58 -2.88 -0.16 -26.52
C VAL A 58 -4.41 -0.09 -26.46
N HIS A 59 -4.96 0.85 -25.70
CA HIS A 59 -6.39 0.89 -25.36
C HIS A 59 -7.15 2.05 -26.01
N GLY A 60 -6.45 3.02 -26.60
CA GLY A 60 -7.05 4.21 -27.19
C GLY A 60 -7.34 5.33 -26.19
N LEU A 61 -7.58 6.53 -26.69
CA LEU A 61 -7.62 7.79 -25.90
C LEU A 61 -8.78 7.90 -24.91
N SER A 62 -9.85 7.13 -25.11
CA SER A 62 -11.09 7.21 -24.31
C SER A 62 -11.25 6.03 -23.36
N SER A 63 -10.23 5.18 -23.21
CA SER A 63 -10.34 3.97 -22.38
C SER A 63 -10.20 4.28 -20.89
N VAL A 64 -11.00 3.58 -20.08
CA VAL A 64 -10.89 3.56 -18.61
C VAL A 64 -9.50 3.12 -18.14
N GLU A 65 -8.79 2.37 -18.98
CA GLU A 65 -7.41 1.93 -18.72
C GLU A 65 -6.41 3.08 -18.62
N LEU A 66 -6.76 4.32 -18.97
CA LEU A 66 -5.89 5.48 -18.80
C LEU A 66 -5.94 6.02 -17.37
N VAL A 67 -7.02 5.74 -16.63
CA VAL A 67 -7.25 6.29 -15.28
C VAL A 67 -6.10 6.01 -14.33
N PRO A 68 -5.57 4.79 -14.18
CA PRO A 68 -4.47 4.53 -13.25
C PRO A 68 -3.25 5.41 -13.49
N ALA A 69 -2.92 5.72 -14.75
CA ALA A 69 -1.79 6.58 -15.06
C ALA A 69 -2.05 8.06 -14.73
N TYR A 70 -3.27 8.56 -14.96
CA TYR A 70 -3.66 9.89 -14.50
C TYR A 70 -3.59 10.03 -12.98
N LEU A 71 -4.00 9.00 -12.24
CA LEU A 71 -3.93 9.01 -10.77
C LEU A 71 -2.48 9.07 -10.27
N LEU A 72 -1.57 8.29 -10.85
CA LEU A 72 -0.14 8.37 -10.52
C LEU A 72 0.46 9.75 -10.79
N LEU A 73 0.10 10.36 -11.92
CA LEU A 73 0.54 11.72 -12.26
C LEU A 73 0.00 12.75 -11.29
N ALA A 74 -1.26 12.61 -10.86
CA ALA A 74 -1.85 13.48 -9.87
C ALA A 74 -1.14 13.35 -8.52
N GLU A 75 -0.91 12.13 -8.05
CA GLU A 75 -0.23 11.86 -6.77
C GLU A 75 1.22 12.36 -6.77
N ALA A 76 1.98 12.12 -7.83
CA ALA A 76 3.31 12.69 -8.00
C ALA A 76 3.29 14.23 -8.04
N SER A 77 2.29 14.82 -8.71
CA SER A 77 2.12 16.27 -8.74
C SER A 77 1.79 16.86 -7.37
N LEU A 78 0.95 16.18 -6.57
CA LEU A 78 0.67 16.56 -5.18
C LEU A 78 1.92 16.49 -4.31
N GLY A 79 2.72 15.42 -4.44
CA GLY A 79 3.99 15.28 -3.74
C GLY A 79 5.01 16.37 -4.09
N LEU A 80 4.92 16.95 -5.28
CA LEU A 80 5.71 18.11 -5.72
C LEU A 80 5.09 19.47 -5.33
N GLY A 81 3.97 19.49 -4.63
CA GLY A 81 3.22 20.72 -4.30
C GLY A 81 2.52 21.37 -5.50
N ARG A 82 2.43 20.69 -6.65
CA ARG A 82 1.80 21.19 -7.89
C ARG A 82 0.31 20.88 -7.89
N VAL A 83 -0.42 21.53 -6.97
CA VAL A 83 -1.86 21.27 -6.73
C VAL A 83 -2.71 21.48 -7.98
N VAL A 84 -2.45 22.53 -8.76
CA VAL A 84 -3.21 22.82 -10.00
C VAL A 84 -3.01 21.71 -11.03
N GLN A 85 -1.78 21.25 -11.23
CA GLN A 85 -1.46 20.17 -12.16
C GLN A 85 -2.11 18.84 -11.72
N ALA A 86 -2.12 18.56 -10.41
CA ALA A 86 -2.81 17.38 -9.89
C ALA A 86 -4.32 17.40 -10.17
N GLU A 87 -4.95 18.57 -10.00
CA GLU A 87 -6.37 18.76 -10.29
C GLU A 87 -6.69 18.56 -11.78
N GLU A 88 -5.82 19.01 -12.70
CA GLU A 88 -5.98 18.77 -14.14
C GLU A 88 -5.99 17.27 -14.45
N TYR A 89 -5.02 16.51 -13.92
CA TYR A 89 -4.97 15.05 -14.11
C TYR A 89 -6.18 14.35 -13.50
N LEU A 90 -6.62 14.77 -12.31
CA LEU A 90 -7.81 14.19 -11.67
C LEU A 90 -9.10 14.52 -12.43
N SER A 91 -9.19 15.69 -13.05
CA SER A 91 -10.30 16.05 -13.93
C SER A 91 -10.35 15.15 -15.17
N GLN A 92 -9.19 14.83 -15.75
CA GLN A 92 -9.09 13.88 -16.87
C GLN A 92 -9.50 12.46 -16.45
N ALA A 93 -9.03 11.99 -15.29
CA ALA A 93 -9.43 10.71 -14.73
C ALA A 93 -10.94 10.63 -14.48
N GLN A 94 -11.52 11.65 -13.83
CA GLN A 94 -12.95 11.71 -13.53
C GLN A 94 -13.81 11.74 -14.79
N TRP A 95 -13.42 12.52 -15.80
CA TRP A 95 -14.10 12.55 -17.10
C TRP A 95 -14.07 11.20 -17.81
N THR A 96 -12.94 10.49 -17.73
CA THR A 96 -12.78 9.16 -18.33
C THR A 96 -13.68 8.14 -17.64
N VAL A 97 -13.75 8.16 -16.30
CA VAL A 97 -14.66 7.32 -15.51
C VAL A 97 -16.11 7.63 -15.85
N LEU A 98 -16.49 8.92 -15.91
CA LEU A 98 -17.87 9.34 -16.22
C LEU A 98 -18.36 8.88 -17.60
N LYS A 99 -17.45 8.82 -18.58
CA LYS A 99 -17.77 8.39 -19.95
C LYS A 99 -17.74 6.87 -20.14
N SER A 100 -17.22 6.14 -19.18
CA SER A 100 -17.09 4.69 -19.26
C SER A 100 -18.40 4.04 -18.79
N THR A 101 -18.95 3.10 -19.57
CA THR A 101 -20.19 2.40 -19.21
C THR A 101 -19.98 1.40 -18.07
N GLU A 102 -18.76 0.88 -17.93
CA GLU A 102 -18.37 -0.04 -16.86
C GLU A 102 -17.01 0.41 -16.30
N CYS A 103 -16.99 0.82 -15.03
CA CYS A 103 -15.78 1.14 -14.31
C CYS A 103 -15.74 0.30 -13.03
N SER A 104 -14.59 -0.31 -12.74
CA SER A 104 -14.48 -1.16 -11.57
C SER A 104 -14.51 -0.34 -10.28
N TYR A 105 -15.06 -0.93 -9.21
CA TYR A 105 -15.02 -0.30 -7.88
C TYR A 105 -13.59 0.00 -7.42
N ALA A 106 -12.59 -0.78 -7.83
CA ALA A 106 -11.19 -0.51 -7.55
C ALA A 106 -10.72 0.84 -8.13
N ILE A 107 -11.10 1.14 -9.38
CA ILE A 107 -10.75 2.42 -10.02
C ILE A 107 -11.51 3.57 -9.35
N HIS A 108 -12.79 3.39 -9.02
CA HIS A 108 -13.55 4.40 -8.27
C HIS A 108 -12.92 4.72 -6.91
N SER A 109 -12.48 3.69 -6.17
CA SER A 109 -11.77 3.85 -4.89
C SER A 109 -10.51 4.70 -5.06
N LEU A 110 -9.61 4.34 -6.00
CA LEU A 110 -8.37 5.07 -6.22
C LEU A 110 -8.59 6.53 -6.67
N LEU A 111 -9.59 6.77 -7.52
CA LEU A 111 -9.98 8.12 -7.94
C LEU A 111 -10.42 8.95 -6.73
N HIS A 112 -11.31 8.39 -5.91
CA HIS A 112 -11.81 9.07 -4.72
C HIS A 112 -10.72 9.28 -3.67
N ARG A 113 -9.77 8.36 -3.51
CA ARG A 113 -8.60 8.56 -2.65
C ARG A 113 -7.82 9.80 -3.08
N ASN A 114 -7.47 9.88 -4.36
CA ASN A 114 -6.66 10.98 -4.90
C ASN A 114 -7.41 12.33 -4.87
N LEU A 115 -8.72 12.33 -5.13
CA LEU A 115 -9.54 13.53 -4.92
C LEU A 115 -9.54 13.95 -3.45
N GLY A 116 -9.65 13.00 -2.53
CA GLY A 116 -9.51 13.24 -1.09
C GLY A 116 -8.18 13.92 -0.74
N LEU A 117 -7.07 13.40 -1.26
CA LEU A 117 -5.72 13.98 -1.08
C LEU A 117 -5.60 15.38 -1.68
N LEU A 118 -6.15 15.60 -2.88
CA LEU A 118 -6.18 16.92 -3.51
C LEU A 118 -6.90 17.94 -2.61
N TYR A 119 -8.07 17.59 -2.09
CA TYR A 119 -8.82 18.51 -1.23
C TYR A 119 -8.18 18.69 0.15
N MET A 120 -7.45 17.69 0.67
CA MET A 120 -6.59 17.88 1.84
C MET A 120 -5.49 18.91 1.56
N ALA A 121 -4.82 18.83 0.40
CA ALA A 121 -3.79 19.79 0.00
C ALA A 121 -4.34 21.21 -0.23
N LYS A 122 -5.63 21.33 -0.58
CA LYS A 122 -6.37 22.59 -0.67
C LYS A 122 -6.96 23.07 0.67
N GLU A 123 -6.70 22.36 1.77
CA GLU A 123 -7.29 22.61 3.09
C GLU A 123 -8.84 22.57 3.12
N ASN A 124 -9.47 21.99 2.10
CA ASN A 124 -10.91 21.77 2.06
C ASN A 124 -11.27 20.41 2.66
N TYR A 125 -11.25 20.35 4.00
CA TYR A 125 -11.51 19.11 4.73
C TYR A 125 -12.94 18.57 4.59
N GLU A 126 -13.91 19.39 4.19
CA GLU A 126 -15.28 18.93 3.94
C GLU A 126 -15.34 18.00 2.74
N GLU A 127 -14.86 18.47 1.58
CA GLU A 127 -14.79 17.69 0.34
C GLU A 127 -13.82 16.51 0.46
N ALA A 128 -12.70 16.70 1.16
CA ALA A 128 -11.75 15.63 1.40
C ALA A 128 -12.39 14.45 2.13
N ARG A 129 -13.20 14.71 3.16
CA ARG A 129 -13.92 13.65 3.90
C ARG A 129 -14.95 12.95 3.06
N TYR A 130 -15.69 13.69 2.23
CA TYR A 130 -16.66 13.10 1.29
C TYR A 130 -15.97 12.09 0.36
N HIS A 131 -14.85 12.49 -0.24
CA HIS A 131 -14.12 11.62 -1.15
C HIS A 131 -13.45 10.44 -0.45
N LEU A 132 -12.85 10.63 0.72
CA LEU A 132 -12.25 9.52 1.48
C LEU A 132 -13.30 8.52 1.99
N ALA A 133 -14.51 8.97 2.34
CA ALA A 133 -15.61 8.07 2.66
C ALA A 133 -16.03 7.21 1.45
N ASN A 134 -16.06 7.81 0.25
CA ASN A 134 -16.32 7.07 -0.97
C ASN A 134 -15.18 6.10 -1.34
N ASP A 135 -13.91 6.48 -1.10
CA ASP A 135 -12.77 5.55 -1.24
C ASP A 135 -12.99 4.29 -0.39
N ILE A 136 -13.29 4.46 0.90
CA ILE A 136 -13.57 3.35 1.81
C ILE A 136 -14.74 2.50 1.30
N TYR A 137 -15.83 3.13 0.86
CA TYR A 137 -17.00 2.43 0.34
C TYR A 137 -16.64 1.57 -0.88
N PHE A 138 -16.04 2.16 -1.91
CA PHE A 138 -15.70 1.46 -3.14
C PHE A 138 -14.62 0.40 -2.94
N ALA A 139 -13.62 0.67 -2.10
CA ALA A 139 -12.60 -0.32 -1.73
C ALA A 139 -13.24 -1.52 -1.02
N SER A 140 -14.22 -1.27 -0.15
CA SER A 140 -14.98 -2.31 0.54
C SER A 140 -15.82 -3.14 -0.43
N CYS A 141 -16.45 -2.51 -1.42
CA CYS A 141 -17.18 -3.23 -2.47
C CYS A 141 -16.25 -4.08 -3.36
N ALA A 142 -15.03 -3.60 -3.63
CA ALA A 142 -14.07 -4.29 -4.49
C ALA A 142 -13.34 -5.46 -3.80
N PHE A 143 -12.97 -5.29 -2.53
CA PHE A 143 -12.02 -6.18 -1.85
C PHE A 143 -12.50 -6.69 -0.48
N GLY A 144 -13.58 -6.12 0.06
CA GLY A 144 -14.06 -6.37 1.42
C GLY A 144 -13.67 -5.28 2.40
N THR A 145 -14.47 -5.14 3.47
CA THR A 145 -14.38 -4.05 4.46
C THR A 145 -13.13 -4.10 5.35
N GLU A 146 -12.47 -5.24 5.43
CA GLU A 146 -11.26 -5.46 6.24
C GLU A 146 -10.01 -5.72 5.38
N HIS A 147 -10.07 -5.38 4.09
CA HIS A 147 -8.93 -5.55 3.20
C HIS A 147 -7.94 -4.39 3.33
N ILE A 148 -6.64 -4.66 3.16
CA ILE A 148 -5.57 -3.65 3.24
C ILE A 148 -5.79 -2.46 2.29
N ARG A 149 -6.40 -2.71 1.12
CA ARG A 149 -6.77 -1.65 0.15
C ARG A 149 -7.82 -0.68 0.67
N ALA A 150 -8.70 -1.09 1.59
CA ALA A 150 -9.63 -0.16 2.24
C ALA A 150 -8.97 0.65 3.36
N SER A 151 -7.81 0.20 3.88
CA SER A 151 -7.12 0.83 5.01
C SER A 151 -6.59 2.24 4.70
N GLY A 152 -6.18 2.51 3.45
CA GLY A 152 -5.66 3.82 3.03
C GLY A 152 -6.67 4.94 3.22
N GLY A 153 -7.93 4.72 2.84
CA GLY A 153 -9.01 5.70 3.05
C GLY A 153 -9.25 6.00 4.53
N TYR A 154 -9.27 4.97 5.39
CA TYR A 154 -9.38 5.16 6.84
C TYR A 154 -8.19 5.95 7.41
N PHE A 155 -6.97 5.67 6.93
CA PHE A 155 -5.76 6.37 7.37
C PHE A 155 -5.79 7.86 7.04
N HIS A 156 -6.13 8.22 5.80
CA HIS A 156 -6.21 9.64 5.42
C HIS A 156 -7.34 10.35 6.16
N LEU A 157 -8.48 9.69 6.38
CA LEU A 157 -9.57 10.25 7.15
C LEU A 157 -9.16 10.49 8.62
N ALA A 158 -8.37 9.58 9.20
CA ALA A 158 -7.77 9.76 10.52
C ALA A 158 -6.84 10.97 10.57
N ASN A 159 -6.00 11.17 9.55
CA ASN A 159 -5.09 12.32 9.45
C ASN A 159 -5.87 13.65 9.43
N ILE A 160 -7.00 13.71 8.72
CA ILE A 160 -7.88 14.89 8.75
C ILE A 160 -8.40 15.15 10.17
N PHE A 161 -8.93 14.13 10.85
CA PHE A 161 -9.45 14.30 12.21
C PHE A 161 -8.35 14.67 13.21
N ASN A 162 -7.14 14.15 13.04
CA ASN A 162 -5.98 14.51 13.84
C ASN A 162 -5.62 16.00 13.65
N GLY A 163 -5.56 16.48 12.40
CA GLY A 163 -5.33 17.90 12.08
C GLY A 163 -6.42 18.83 12.65
N LEU A 164 -7.67 18.36 12.67
CA LEU A 164 -8.81 19.05 13.30
C LEU A 164 -8.87 18.92 14.83
N LYS A 165 -7.86 18.32 15.47
CA LYS A 165 -7.79 18.06 16.93
C LYS A 165 -8.93 17.20 17.48
N LYS A 166 -9.62 16.43 16.63
CA LYS A 166 -10.64 15.43 17.01
C LYS A 166 -9.96 14.10 17.30
N LEU A 167 -9.15 14.07 18.36
CA LEU A 167 -8.22 12.97 18.66
C LEU A 167 -8.92 11.61 18.86
N ASP A 168 -10.10 11.57 19.46
CA ASP A 168 -10.83 10.31 19.70
C ASP A 168 -11.28 9.64 18.40
N LEU A 169 -11.73 10.43 17.42
CA LEU A 169 -12.09 9.93 16.09
C LEU A 169 -10.86 9.48 15.32
N ALA A 170 -9.78 10.26 15.37
CA ALA A 170 -8.51 9.88 14.74
C ALA A 170 -7.97 8.57 15.33
N ASP A 171 -7.96 8.42 16.65
CA ASP A 171 -7.48 7.21 17.32
C ASP A 171 -8.32 5.98 16.96
N THR A 172 -9.65 6.14 16.84
CA THR A 172 -10.55 5.05 16.40
C THR A 172 -10.20 4.58 15.00
N LEU A 173 -10.00 5.51 14.06
CA LEU A 173 -9.66 5.19 12.67
C LEU A 173 -8.24 4.62 12.54
N TYR A 174 -7.25 5.18 13.24
CA TYR A 174 -5.90 4.59 13.28
C TYR A 174 -5.92 3.18 13.89
N THR A 175 -6.75 2.94 14.89
CA THR A 175 -6.92 1.60 15.47
C THR A 175 -7.49 0.64 14.41
N LYS A 176 -8.52 1.06 13.66
CA LYS A 176 -9.07 0.22 12.58
C LYS A 176 -8.04 -0.10 11.50
N VAL A 177 -7.21 0.87 11.10
CA VAL A 177 -6.11 0.64 10.15
C VAL A 177 -5.12 -0.39 10.70
N SER A 178 -4.70 -0.24 11.97
CA SER A 178 -3.81 -1.20 12.62
C SER A 178 -4.41 -2.60 12.71
N GLU A 179 -5.71 -2.73 13.00
CA GLU A 179 -6.40 -4.02 13.04
C GLU A 179 -6.42 -4.72 11.67
N ILE A 180 -6.69 -3.98 10.59
CA ILE A 180 -6.69 -4.50 9.22
C ILE A 180 -5.30 -5.07 8.87
N TRP A 181 -4.24 -4.29 9.10
CA TRP A 181 -2.87 -4.73 8.84
C TRP A 181 -2.45 -5.91 9.72
N ASN A 182 -2.79 -5.88 11.00
CA ASN A 182 -2.52 -7.00 11.91
C ASN A 182 -3.19 -8.29 11.44
N LYS A 183 -4.46 -8.23 11.03
CA LYS A 183 -5.18 -9.40 10.54
C LYS A 183 -4.52 -9.96 9.27
N TYR A 184 -4.26 -9.10 8.29
CA TYR A 184 -3.60 -9.51 7.04
C TYR A 184 -2.26 -10.22 7.29
N LEU A 185 -1.36 -9.60 8.07
CA LEU A 185 -0.02 -10.15 8.30
C LEU A 185 -0.06 -11.45 9.13
N ASN A 186 -0.96 -11.56 10.12
CA ASN A 186 -1.10 -12.79 10.89
C ASN A 186 -1.69 -13.93 10.07
N ASP A 187 -2.73 -13.66 9.28
CA ASP A 187 -3.33 -14.66 8.38
C ASP A 187 -2.28 -15.14 7.36
N HIS A 188 -1.50 -14.22 6.79
CA HIS A 188 -0.42 -14.56 5.86
C HIS A 188 0.68 -15.41 6.53
N TYR A 189 1.17 -14.99 7.70
CA TYR A 189 2.15 -15.75 8.48
C TYR A 189 1.64 -17.15 8.84
N GLN A 190 0.37 -17.30 9.22
CA GLN A 190 -0.21 -18.61 9.52
C GLN A 190 -0.23 -19.53 8.30
N VAL A 191 -0.61 -19.01 7.12
CA VAL A 191 -0.59 -19.77 5.87
C VAL A 191 0.83 -20.24 5.54
N LEU A 192 1.83 -19.35 5.63
CA LEU A 192 3.23 -19.70 5.41
C LEU A 192 3.75 -20.73 6.42
N SER A 193 3.41 -20.57 7.70
CA SER A 193 3.78 -21.51 8.76
C SER A 193 3.20 -22.91 8.53
N GLN A 194 1.93 -22.99 8.13
CA GLN A 194 1.28 -24.27 7.80
C GLN A 194 1.89 -24.92 6.56
N ALA A 195 2.16 -24.14 5.51
CA ALA A 195 2.81 -24.64 4.30
C ALA A 195 4.21 -25.17 4.61
N ARG A 196 4.97 -24.51 5.50
CA ARG A 196 6.29 -24.97 5.96
C ARG A 196 6.19 -26.33 6.66
N ILE A 197 5.25 -26.51 7.58
CA ILE A 197 5.05 -27.78 8.30
C ILE A 197 4.72 -28.92 7.33
N GLN A 198 3.86 -28.67 6.33
CA GLN A 198 3.45 -29.68 5.36
C GLN A 198 4.54 -30.06 4.35
N GLN A 199 5.47 -29.15 4.04
CA GLN A 199 6.45 -29.33 2.95
C GLN A 199 7.88 -29.69 3.40
N ILE A 200 8.18 -29.62 4.70
CA ILE A 200 9.38 -30.26 5.28
C ILE A 200 9.44 -31.76 4.92
N ASP A 201 8.32 -32.38 4.53
CA ASP A 201 8.21 -33.83 4.30
C ASP A 201 8.41 -34.30 2.84
N LEU A 202 8.37 -33.43 1.81
CA LEU A 202 8.26 -33.91 0.42
C LEU A 202 9.31 -33.46 -0.59
N LEU A 203 9.90 -32.25 -0.52
CA LEU A 203 10.81 -31.79 -1.59
C LEU A 203 11.99 -30.90 -1.17
N GLY A 204 12.20 -30.62 0.12
CA GLY A 204 13.39 -29.88 0.61
C GLY A 204 13.55 -28.43 0.11
N LYS A 205 12.67 -27.91 -0.75
CA LYS A 205 12.61 -26.49 -1.11
C LYS A 205 11.92 -25.72 0.00
N ARG A 206 12.70 -24.98 0.79
CA ARG A 206 12.19 -24.09 1.83
C ARG A 206 11.53 -22.87 1.18
N PHE A 207 10.32 -22.53 1.63
CA PHE A 207 9.64 -21.30 1.24
C PHE A 207 10.35 -20.11 1.87
N GLU A 208 10.72 -19.13 1.04
CA GLU A 208 11.13 -17.81 1.50
C GLU A 208 9.92 -17.14 2.16
N THR A 209 10.11 -16.50 3.31
CA THR A 209 9.09 -15.59 3.83
C THR A 209 8.85 -14.51 2.79
N ASP A 210 7.57 -14.29 2.53
CA ASP A 210 7.07 -13.29 1.62
C ASP A 210 5.97 -12.55 2.38
N THR A 211 5.75 -11.29 2.05
CA THR A 211 4.62 -10.54 2.58
C THR A 211 3.35 -10.84 1.80
N GLY A 212 3.46 -11.38 0.57
CA GLY A 212 2.37 -11.52 -0.38
C GLY A 212 1.94 -10.18 -0.99
N LEU A 213 2.78 -9.14 -0.81
CA LEU A 213 2.58 -7.78 -1.32
C LEU A 213 3.59 -7.50 -2.44
N ASP A 214 3.24 -6.59 -3.34
CA ASP A 214 4.24 -6.01 -4.23
C ASP A 214 5.07 -4.93 -3.50
N GLU A 215 6.23 -4.57 -4.05
CA GLU A 215 7.15 -3.58 -3.44
C GLU A 215 6.46 -2.24 -3.11
N ALA A 216 5.47 -1.84 -3.91
CA ALA A 216 4.75 -0.59 -3.71
C ALA A 216 3.79 -0.69 -2.51
N GLN A 217 3.08 -1.80 -2.38
CA GLN A 217 2.22 -2.09 -1.23
C GLN A 217 3.02 -2.24 0.07
N GLU A 218 4.22 -2.83 0.02
CA GLU A 218 5.12 -2.88 1.19
C GLU A 218 5.54 -1.48 1.62
N ALA A 219 5.91 -0.62 0.66
CA ALA A 219 6.28 0.77 0.94
C ALA A 219 5.11 1.57 1.53
N GLU A 220 3.90 1.42 0.98
CA GLU A 220 2.67 2.01 1.54
C GLU A 220 2.43 1.53 2.98
N ALA A 221 2.55 0.23 3.24
CA ALA A 221 2.37 -0.36 4.57
C ALA A 221 3.36 0.25 5.59
N ILE A 222 4.64 0.33 5.22
CA ILE A 222 5.69 0.94 6.05
C ILE A 222 5.33 2.39 6.34
N GLN A 223 4.96 3.18 5.32
CA GLN A 223 4.64 4.60 5.49
C GLN A 223 3.44 4.80 6.41
N ILE A 224 2.34 4.05 6.20
CA ILE A 224 1.13 4.14 7.02
C ILE A 224 1.43 3.75 8.46
N LEU A 225 2.03 2.58 8.70
CA LEU A 225 2.23 2.05 10.05
C LEU A 225 3.24 2.89 10.85
N THR A 226 4.32 3.36 10.22
CA THR A 226 5.28 4.26 10.87
C THR A 226 4.67 5.63 11.17
N SER A 227 3.81 6.17 10.29
CA SER A 227 3.08 7.41 10.55
C SER A 227 2.14 7.26 11.75
N ILE A 228 1.39 6.16 11.83
CA ILE A 228 0.53 5.86 12.98
C ILE A 228 1.36 5.76 14.26
N LEU A 229 2.50 5.06 14.21
CA LEU A 229 3.41 4.93 15.35
C LEU A 229 3.87 6.31 15.85
N ASN A 230 4.38 7.16 14.95
CA ASN A 230 4.86 8.50 15.28
C ASN A 230 3.75 9.38 15.89
N ILE A 231 2.53 9.30 15.35
CA ILE A 231 1.38 10.04 15.88
C ILE A 231 1.01 9.54 17.27
N ARG A 232 1.00 8.22 17.51
CA ARG A 232 0.70 7.65 18.83
C ARG A 232 1.78 7.98 19.86
N GLU A 233 3.06 7.95 19.46
CA GLU A 233 4.19 8.31 20.32
C GLU A 233 4.16 9.80 20.70
N SER A 234 3.77 10.68 19.77
CA SER A 234 3.65 12.12 20.03
C SER A 234 2.39 12.53 20.80
N THR A 235 1.28 11.81 20.65
CA THR A 235 -0.01 12.18 21.25
C THR A 235 -0.25 11.62 22.65
N SER A 236 0.40 10.52 23.09
CA SER A 236 0.16 10.08 24.48
C SER A 236 1.00 8.97 25.12
N ASN A 237 1.30 9.20 26.41
CA ASN A 237 1.51 8.21 27.47
C ASN A 237 0.22 7.45 27.89
N LYS A 238 -0.96 7.77 27.33
CA LYS A 238 -2.27 7.30 27.80
C LYS A 238 -2.69 5.91 27.30
N ALA A 239 -2.06 5.36 26.27
CA ALA A 239 -2.44 4.04 25.72
C ALA A 239 -1.23 3.24 25.22
N PRO A 240 -0.29 2.84 26.10
CA PRO A 240 0.93 2.14 25.69
C PRO A 240 0.66 0.83 24.96
N GLN A 241 -0.47 0.17 25.25
CA GLN A 241 -0.90 -1.06 24.57
C GLN A 241 -1.13 -0.85 23.08
N LYS A 242 -1.75 0.26 22.67
CA LYS A 242 -1.99 0.54 21.24
C LYS A 242 -0.69 0.84 20.50
N THR A 243 0.26 1.53 21.15
CA THR A 243 1.60 1.75 20.58
C THR A 243 2.36 0.44 20.43
N ILE A 244 2.35 -0.41 21.46
CA ILE A 244 2.93 -1.77 21.41
C ILE A 244 2.28 -2.60 20.30
N PHE A 245 0.96 -2.50 20.12
CA PHE A 245 0.27 -3.19 19.05
C PHE A 245 0.81 -2.80 17.67
N VAL A 246 0.98 -1.51 17.39
CA VAL A 246 1.57 -1.04 16.12
C VAL A 246 3.03 -1.51 15.97
N LEU A 247 3.83 -1.49 17.04
CA LEU A 247 5.21 -2.00 17.02
C LEU A 247 5.25 -3.49 16.66
N LYS A 248 4.32 -4.30 17.18
CA LYS A 248 4.20 -5.73 16.84
C LYS A 248 3.82 -5.95 15.37
N ILE A 249 2.96 -5.09 14.81
CA ILE A 249 2.59 -5.15 13.38
C ILE A 249 3.82 -4.82 12.52
N LEU A 250 4.58 -3.78 12.87
CA LEU A 250 5.82 -3.42 12.17
C LEU A 250 6.88 -4.51 12.27
N PHE A 251 7.02 -5.15 13.44
CA PHE A 251 7.84 -6.36 13.58
C PHE A 251 7.42 -7.42 12.55
N MET A 252 6.13 -7.76 12.50
CA MET A 252 5.65 -8.84 11.62
C MET A 252 5.84 -8.50 10.15
N LEU A 253 5.61 -7.25 9.76
CA LEU A 253 5.87 -6.78 8.41
C LEU A 253 7.35 -6.95 8.03
N TYR A 254 8.27 -6.42 8.84
CA TYR A 254 9.70 -6.53 8.55
C TYR A 254 10.24 -7.95 8.65
N PHE A 255 9.67 -8.78 9.52
CA PHE A 255 9.97 -10.20 9.62
C PHE A 255 9.61 -10.92 8.31
N LEU A 256 8.40 -10.71 7.79
CA LEU A 256 7.97 -11.30 6.51
C LEU A 256 8.78 -10.77 5.31
N MET A 257 9.25 -9.52 5.37
CA MET A 257 10.17 -8.94 4.37
C MET A 257 11.62 -9.44 4.49
N MET A 258 11.93 -10.43 5.33
CA MET A 258 13.31 -10.90 5.59
C MET A 258 14.27 -9.82 6.13
N ASN A 259 13.75 -8.79 6.78
CA ASN A 259 14.56 -7.72 7.38
C ASN A 259 14.67 -7.91 8.90
N SER A 260 15.44 -8.93 9.31
CA SER A 260 15.62 -9.29 10.73
C SER A 260 16.10 -8.13 11.59
N SER A 261 16.99 -7.28 11.05
CA SER A 261 17.52 -6.13 11.79
C SER A 261 16.43 -5.13 12.18
N LYS A 262 15.55 -4.74 11.24
CA LYS A 262 14.43 -3.85 11.56
C LYS A 262 13.37 -4.56 12.39
N ALA A 263 13.09 -5.83 12.13
CA ALA A 263 12.14 -6.60 12.93
C ALA A 263 12.60 -6.61 14.41
N GLU A 264 13.86 -6.95 14.68
CA GLU A 264 14.44 -6.96 16.02
C GLU A 264 14.34 -5.58 16.70
N GLU A 265 14.64 -4.49 15.97
CA GLU A 265 14.49 -3.13 16.48
C GLU A 265 13.07 -2.85 17.02
N TYR A 266 12.04 -3.17 16.23
CA TYR A 266 10.65 -2.94 16.64
C TYR A 266 10.21 -3.85 17.79
N ALA A 267 10.66 -5.11 17.82
CA ALA A 267 10.38 -6.00 18.94
C ALA A 267 11.04 -5.55 20.24
N LEU A 268 12.30 -5.11 20.19
CA LEU A 268 13.01 -4.55 21.35
C LEU A 268 12.34 -3.27 21.86
N ARG A 269 11.92 -2.37 20.95
CA ARG A 269 11.14 -1.17 21.30
C ARG A 269 9.82 -1.55 21.99
N ALA A 270 9.10 -2.54 21.47
CA ALA A 270 7.86 -3.03 22.06
C ALA A 270 8.10 -3.59 23.48
N LEU A 271 9.14 -4.40 23.66
CA LEU A 271 9.49 -5.00 24.95
C LEU A 271 9.90 -3.94 25.98
N HIS A 272 10.71 -2.97 25.56
CA HIS A 272 11.12 -1.86 26.41
C HIS A 272 9.92 -1.03 26.89
N LEU A 273 8.99 -0.71 25.97
CA LEU A 273 7.77 0.01 26.33
C LEU A 273 6.87 -0.81 27.26
N ALA A 274 6.75 -2.13 27.02
CA ALA A 274 6.00 -3.04 27.87
C ALA A 274 6.54 -3.09 29.30
N LYS A 275 7.87 -3.20 29.45
CA LYS A 275 8.56 -3.19 30.76
C LYS A 275 8.41 -1.84 31.46
N LYS A 276 8.63 -0.72 30.75
CA LYS A 276 8.52 0.64 31.30
C LYS A 276 7.12 0.92 31.87
N GLN A 277 6.09 0.41 31.21
CA GLN A 277 4.69 0.62 31.59
C GLN A 277 4.15 -0.46 32.53
N LYS A 278 4.99 -1.40 32.99
CA LYS A 278 4.63 -2.50 33.89
C LYS A 278 3.42 -3.30 33.41
N LEU A 279 3.36 -3.55 32.10
CA LEU A 279 2.35 -4.42 31.48
C LEU A 279 2.51 -5.86 31.96
N SER A 280 1.48 -6.67 31.75
CA SER A 280 1.40 -8.03 32.30
C SER A 280 2.57 -8.91 31.84
N VAL A 281 2.97 -9.88 32.65
CA VAL A 281 4.04 -10.84 32.29
C VAL A 281 3.68 -11.59 31.01
N GLN A 282 2.38 -11.86 30.79
CA GLN A 282 1.91 -12.50 29.56
C GLN A 282 2.16 -11.63 28.32
N GLU A 283 1.85 -10.33 28.36
CA GLU A 283 2.13 -9.42 27.25
C GLU A 283 3.64 -9.33 26.96
N GLN A 284 4.47 -9.27 28.01
CA GLN A 284 5.93 -9.27 27.86
C GLN A 284 6.44 -10.57 27.23
N ASN A 285 5.91 -11.72 27.66
CA ASN A 285 6.25 -13.02 27.08
C ASN A 285 5.85 -13.10 25.60
N THR A 286 4.67 -12.60 25.21
CA THR A 286 4.28 -12.62 23.79
C THR A 286 5.24 -11.82 22.91
N ILE A 287 5.85 -10.74 23.42
CA ILE A 287 6.84 -9.95 22.67
C ILE A 287 8.19 -10.68 22.66
N GLN A 288 8.54 -11.37 23.75
CA GLN A 288 9.74 -12.19 23.81
C GLN A 288 9.68 -13.37 22.84
N ASP A 289 8.49 -13.96 22.66
CA ASP A 289 8.26 -15.02 21.67
C ASP A 289 8.53 -14.52 20.25
N LEU A 290 8.17 -13.26 19.93
CA LEU A 290 8.50 -12.65 18.63
C LEU A 290 10.01 -12.52 18.41
N LEU A 291 10.79 -12.14 19.43
CA LEU A 291 12.26 -12.13 19.33
C LEU A 291 12.83 -13.53 19.11
N ASN A 292 12.24 -14.53 19.76
CA ASN A 292 12.65 -15.92 19.58
C ASN A 292 12.38 -16.41 18.14
N LEU A 293 11.33 -15.93 17.46
CA LEU A 293 11.05 -16.27 16.06
C LEU A 293 12.22 -15.92 15.14
N ILE A 294 12.83 -14.74 15.31
CA ILE A 294 14.02 -14.33 14.54
C ILE A 294 15.17 -15.31 14.78
N SER A 295 15.46 -15.61 16.05
CA SER A 295 16.59 -16.49 16.41
C SER A 295 16.45 -17.92 15.89
N VAL A 296 15.21 -18.43 15.79
CA VAL A 296 14.93 -19.78 15.28
C VAL A 296 15.16 -19.84 13.76
N GLU A 297 14.85 -18.78 13.03
CA GLU A 297 15.12 -18.72 11.60
C GLU A 297 16.61 -18.49 11.28
N GLU A 298 17.30 -17.65 12.05
CA GLU A 298 18.76 -17.45 11.91
C GLU A 298 19.57 -18.71 12.25
N ALA A 299 19.09 -19.53 13.19
CA ALA A 299 19.72 -20.80 13.58
C ALA A 299 19.53 -21.94 12.57
N GLN A 300 18.71 -21.76 11.52
CA GLN A 300 18.58 -22.70 10.40
C GLN A 300 19.26 -22.13 9.14
N PRO A 301 20.60 -22.09 9.08
CA PRO A 301 21.31 -21.48 7.97
C PRO A 301 20.91 -22.12 6.64
N ILE A 302 20.70 -21.25 5.66
CA ILE A 302 20.51 -21.58 4.24
C ILE A 302 21.82 -22.21 3.76
N THR A 303 21.83 -23.53 3.59
CA THR A 303 22.88 -24.29 2.88
C THR A 303 22.28 -24.97 1.68
#